data_AF-A0A3D2F5P1-F1
#
_entry.id   AF-A0A3D2F5P1-F1
#
_cell.length_a   1.000
_cell.length_b   1.000
_cell.length_c   1.000
_cell.angle_alpha   90.00
_cell.angle_beta   90.00
_cell.angle_gamma   90.00
#
_symmetry.space_group_name_H-M   'P 1'
#
loop_
_entity.id
_entity.type
_entity.pdbx_description
1 polymer ?
#
loop_
_entity_poly.entity_id
_entity_poly.type
_entity_poly.pdbx_seq_one_letter_code
_entity_poly.pdbx_strand_id
1 'polypeptide(L)' 'MKNSRIAQQGLVLLGCGKMGSAMLAGWLDQGLPATSVHVLDPFPSDWLKSTGVAINGELPDA' A
#
# COMPACT_ATOMS: atom_id res chain seq x y z
N MET A 1 8.01 -6.70 -8.88
CA MET A 1 8.03 -6.86 -7.40
C MET A 1 7.25 -8.08 -6.87
N LYS A 2 6.53 -8.84 -7.72
CA LYS A 2 5.65 -9.97 -7.33
C LYS A 2 6.27 -11.02 -6.39
N ASN A 3 7.56 -11.36 -6.57
CA ASN A 3 8.26 -12.39 -5.76
C ASN A 3 9.26 -11.80 -4.75
N SER A 4 9.10 -10.52 -4.39
CA SER A 4 9.99 -9.88 -3.42
C SER A 4 9.63 -10.26 -1.99
N ARG A 5 10.59 -10.13 -1.07
CA ARG A 5 10.36 -10.26 0.37
C ARG A 5 9.24 -9.34 0.86
N ILE A 6 9.14 -8.14 0.28
CA ILE A 6 8.07 -7.17 0.59
C ILE A 6 6.69 -7.71 0.20
N ALA A 7 6.57 -8.33 -0.99
CA ALA A 7 5.31 -8.92 -1.41
C ALA A 7 4.88 -10.11 -0.52
N GLN A 8 5.83 -10.79 0.13
CA GLN A 8 5.58 -11.93 1.01
C GLN A 8 5.31 -11.52 2.47
N GLN A 9 6.01 -10.51 2.98
CA GLN A 9 5.91 -10.07 4.37
C GLN A 9 5.02 -8.84 4.57
N GLY A 10 4.58 -8.23 3.47
CA GLY A 10 3.75 -7.03 3.49
C GLY A 10 4.54 -5.73 3.59
N LEU A 11 3.83 -4.64 3.31
CA LEU A 11 4.30 -3.27 3.43
C LEU A 11 3.26 -2.44 4.17
N VAL A 12 3.66 -1.80 5.27
CA VAL A 12 2.82 -0.84 5.99
C VAL A 12 3.29 0.58 5.67
N LEU A 13 2.40 1.40 5.10
CA LEU A 13 2.63 2.81 4.81
C LEU A 13 1.87 3.69 5.79
N LEU A 14 2.60 4.42 6.64
CA LEU A 14 2.04 5.39 7.58
C LEU A 14 1.97 6.77 6.91
N GLY A 15 0.78 7.13 6.47
CA GLY A 15 0.51 8.33 5.68
C GLY A 15 0.77 8.12 4.19
N CYS A 16 -0.24 8.39 3.37
CA CYS A 16 -0.22 8.25 1.93
C CYS A 16 -0.71 9.54 1.24
N GLY A 17 -0.08 10.66 1.61
CA GLY A 17 -0.18 11.93 0.90
C GLY A 17 0.41 11.87 -0.51
N LYS A 18 0.76 13.02 -1.11
CA LYS A 18 1.22 13.07 -2.52
C LYS A 18 2.44 12.19 -2.80
N MET A 19 3.45 12.24 -1.93
CA MET A 19 4.66 11.43 -2.09
C MET A 19 4.38 9.94 -1.87
N GLY A 20 3.64 9.59 -0.81
CA GLY A 20 3.26 8.20 -0.53
C GLY A 20 2.45 7.60 -1.67
N SER A 21 1.52 8.37 -2.23
CA SER A 21 0.71 7.94 -3.38
C SER A 21 1.56 7.74 -4.63
N ALA A 22 2.53 8.62 -4.91
CA ALA A 22 3.44 8.46 -6.04
C ALA A 22 4.34 7.23 -5.90
N MET A 23 4.88 6.99 -4.71
CA MET A 23 5.65 5.78 -4.41
C MET A 23 4.79 4.52 -4.56
N LEU A 24 3.59 4.52 -3.96
CA LEU A 24 2.66 3.40 -4.02
C LEU A 24 2.26 3.09 -5.47
N ALA A 25 1.93 4.12 -6.26
CA ALA A 25 1.60 3.95 -7.68
C ALA A 25 2.74 3.25 -8.44
N GLY A 26 3.99 3.69 -8.23
CA GLY A 26 5.15 3.06 -8.85
C GLY A 26 5.35 1.61 -8.43
N TRP A 27 5.14 1.28 -7.14
CA TRP A 27 5.26 -0.10 -6.66
C TRP A 27 4.17 -1.01 -7.21
N LEU A 28 2.92 -0.54 -7.26
CA LEU A 28 1.80 -1.28 -7.84
C LEU A 28 2.04 -1.53 -9.34
N ASP A 29 2.51 -0.53 -10.08
CA ASP A 29 2.85 -0.66 -11.50
C ASP A 29 3.99 -1.68 -11.74
N GLN A 30 4.99 -1.69 -10.85
CA GLN A 30 6.03 -2.73 -10.84
C GLN A 30 5.55 -4.11 -10.33
N GLY A 31 4.25 -4.26 -10.05
CA GLY A 31 3.60 -5.50 -9.68
C GLY A 31 3.78 -5.91 -8.22
N LEU A 32 3.83 -4.95 -7.29
CA LEU A 32 3.58 -5.24 -5.88
C LEU A 32 2.09 -5.59 -5.72
N PRO A 33 1.71 -6.75 -5.13
CA PRO A 33 0.30 -7.07 -4.94
C PRO A 33 -0.37 -6.07 -3.98
N ALA A 34 -1.49 -5.49 -4.37
CA ALA A 34 -2.24 -4.54 -3.52
C ALA A 34 -2.65 -5.18 -2.17
N THR A 35 -2.92 -6.49 -2.17
CA THR A 35 -3.25 -7.28 -0.97
C THR A 35 -2.10 -7.41 0.02
N SER A 36 -0.87 -7.09 -0.38
CA SER A 36 0.31 -7.06 0.52
C SER A 36 0.60 -5.67 1.08
N VAL A 37 -0.23 -4.67 0.75
CA VAL A 37 -0.02 -3.28 1.18
C VAL A 37 -1.12 -2.86 2.14
N HIS A 38 -0.69 -2.30 3.27
CA HIS A 38 -1.55 -1.71 4.30
C HIS A 38 -1.20 -0.23 4.41
N VAL A 39 -2.20 0.64 4.39
CA VAL A 39 -2.03 2.09 4.47
C VAL A 39 -2.82 2.61 5.65
N LEU A 40 -2.14 3.32 6.55
CA LEU A 40 -2.79 4.09 7.60
C LEU A 40 -2.77 5.56 7.19
N ASP A 41 -3.94 6.12 6.88
CA ASP A 41 -4.07 7.52 6.46
C ASP A 41 -5.36 8.13 7.04
N PRO A 42 -5.28 9.22 7.82
CA PRO A 42 -6.47 9.86 8.40
C PRO A 42 -7.38 10.52 7.35
N PHE A 43 -6.86 10.87 6.17
CA PHE A 43 -7.56 11.56 5.10
C PHE A 43 -7.25 10.92 3.73
N PRO A 44 -7.69 9.67 3.50
CA PRO A 44 -7.32 8.94 2.30
C PRO A 44 -7.88 9.62 1.05
N SER A 45 -7.01 9.82 0.06
CA SER A 45 -7.39 10.36 -1.24
C SER A 45 -8.29 9.39 -2.01
N ASP A 46 -9.05 9.90 -2.99
CA ASP A 46 -9.93 9.04 -3.81
C ASP A 46 -9.14 8.08 -4.68
N TRP A 47 -7.96 8.49 -5.15
CA TRP A 47 -7.03 7.59 -5.81
C TRP A 47 -6.64 6.43 -4.89
N LEU A 48 -6.21 6.71 -3.66
CA LEU A 48 -5.82 5.68 -2.70
C LEU A 48 -6.96 4.68 -2.46
N LYS A 49 -8.19 5.17 -2.25
CA LYS A 49 -9.39 4.33 -2.09
C LYS A 49 -9.65 3.42 -3.30
N SER A 50 -9.22 3.82 -4.50
CA SER A 50 -9.39 3.04 -5.73
C SER A 50 -8.32 1.97 -5.97
N THR A 51 -7.19 2.01 -5.25
CA THR A 51 -6.04 1.11 -5.50
C THR A 51 -6.29 -0.36 -5.09
N GLY A 52 -7.27 -0.61 -4.21
CA GLY A 52 -7.53 -1.94 -3.66
C GLY A 52 -6.57 -2.40 -2.57
N VAL A 53 -5.73 -1.51 -2.04
CA VAL A 53 -4.90 -1.78 -0.85
C VAL A 53 -5.76 -1.76 0.42
N ALA A 54 -5.28 -2.37 1.51
CA ALA A 54 -5.94 -2.28 2.81
C ALA A 54 -5.75 -0.86 3.38
N ILE A 55 -6.84 -0.15 3.67
CA ILE A 55 -6.80 1.23 4.20
C ILE A 55 -7.44 1.26 5.58
N ASN A 56 -6.69 1.71 6.58
CA ASN A 56 -7.14 1.81 7.98
C ASN A 56 -7.80 0.52 8.50
N GLY A 57 -7.35 -0.63 7.99
CA GLY A 57 -7.80 -1.96 8.38
C GLY A 57 -6.81 -2.65 9.31
N GLU A 58 -6.99 -3.95 9.48
CA GLU A 58 -6.06 -4.78 10.24
C GLU A 58 -4.65 -4.74 9.62
N LEU A 59 -3.65 -4.73 10.49
CA LEU A 59 -2.24 -4.78 10.12
C LEU A 59 -1.80 -6.25 10.03
N PRO A 60 -0.79 -6.56 9.20
CA PRO A 60 -0.26 -7.91 9.11
C PRO A 60 0.44 -8.32 10.41
N ASP A 61 0.48 -9.62 10.68
CA ASP A 61 1.21 -10.19 11.80
C ASP A 61 2.73 -9.92 11.69
N ALA A 62 3.42 -9.89 12.85
CA ALA A 62 4.85 -9.57 12.96
C ALA A 62 5.79 -10.72 12.55
#